data_AF-A0A8N4F669-F1
#
_entry.id   AF-A0A8N4F669-F1
#
_cell.length_a   1.000
_cell.length_b   1.000
_cell.length_c   1.000
_cell.angle_alpha   90.00
_cell.angle_beta   90.00
_cell.angle_gamma   90.00
#
_symmetry.space_group_name_H-M   'P 1'
#
loop_
_entity.id
_entity.type
_entity.pdbx_description
1 polymer ?
#
loop_
_entity_poly.entity_id
_entity_poly.type
_entity_poly.pdbx_seq_one_letter_code
_entity_poly.pdbx_strand_id
1 'polypeptide(L)'
;MMPSFSPSGLYDENEVASKMESRSIPQLWHQNGRCPEDTIPIRRTKKDDVLRASSVERYGKKSPGTIPNPTPSYSQVSVNGHEHAVVFVEGGKYLGAKALINVWNPMVQERNEFSLSQLWVVAGPSEQLNTIESGWHVNPGLYGDNKTRLFTYWTSDGYRSTGCYNLGCSGFIQVNKDIALGAVISPISSYGGPQYEVTLLISKDPKSGNWWLQYENLSPLGYWPSSLFRYLSDSASLIEWGGEVVNLKLNGQHTSTQMGSGHFPGEGSGKASYLRNIQIVDQSNNLQAPQGIKSFNTRPTCYDVHSADKGYIYYGGPGRNPNCP
;
A
#
# COMPACT_ATOMS: atom_id res chain seq x y z
N MET A 1 -2.67 23.16 3.93
CA MET A 1 -1.94 22.75 5.17
C MET A 1 -0.75 21.90 4.76
N MET A 2 0.39 22.04 5.43
CA MET A 2 1.64 21.33 5.11
C MET A 2 2.25 20.73 6.38
N PRO A 3 3.02 19.62 6.28
CA PRO A 3 3.80 19.14 7.41
C PRO A 3 4.81 20.21 7.84
N SER A 4 5.10 20.28 9.15
CA SER A 4 6.08 21.23 9.66
C SER A 4 7.52 20.79 9.39
N PHE A 5 7.71 19.51 9.10
CA PHE A 5 8.98 18.88 8.82
C PHE A 5 8.84 17.85 7.68
N SER A 6 9.82 17.80 6.79
CA SER A 6 9.97 16.70 5.82
C SER A 6 11.28 15.97 6.13
N PRO A 7 11.27 14.62 6.25
CA PRO A 7 12.47 13.84 6.54
C PRO A 7 13.66 14.18 5.63
N SER A 8 14.84 14.38 6.24
CA SER A 8 16.11 14.64 5.55
C SER A 8 16.96 13.36 5.40
N GLY A 9 17.86 13.29 4.42
CA GLY A 9 18.81 12.17 4.28
C GLY A 9 18.56 11.25 3.07
N LEU A 10 19.59 10.46 2.73
CA LEU A 10 19.77 9.61 1.53
C LEU A 10 18.68 9.76 0.45
N TYR A 11 18.66 10.96 -0.12
CA TYR A 11 18.27 11.19 -1.50
C TYR A 11 19.58 11.22 -2.28
N ASP A 12 19.70 10.36 -3.30
CA ASP A 12 20.56 10.65 -4.44
C ASP A 12 19.97 11.88 -5.15
N GLU A 13 20.18 13.06 -4.57
CA GLU A 13 19.84 14.33 -5.22
C GLU A 13 20.60 14.49 -6.55
N ASN A 14 21.73 13.76 -6.71
CA ASN A 14 22.62 13.91 -7.86
C ASN A 14 22.26 13.06 -9.09
N GLU A 15 21.50 11.95 -8.98
CA GLU A 15 21.14 11.15 -10.16
C GLU A 15 19.78 11.49 -10.77
N VAL A 16 18.84 12.07 -10.01
CA VAL A 16 17.50 12.40 -10.52
C VAL A 16 17.42 13.83 -11.06
N ALA A 17 18.20 14.76 -10.50
CA ALA A 17 18.17 16.17 -10.91
C ALA A 17 18.60 16.41 -12.36
N SER A 18 19.31 15.47 -12.99
CA SER A 18 19.82 15.63 -14.36
C SER A 18 18.97 14.96 -15.45
N LYS A 19 17.91 14.18 -15.13
CA LYS A 19 17.16 13.42 -16.17
C LYS A 19 15.64 13.25 -16.03
N MET A 20 14.95 13.81 -15.04
CA MET A 20 13.48 13.84 -15.05
C MET A 20 12.95 15.27 -14.99
N GLU A 21 12.45 15.77 -16.11
CA GLU A 21 11.29 16.67 -16.07
C GLU A 21 10.19 15.91 -15.29
N SER A 22 10.04 16.24 -14.02
CA SER A 22 9.28 15.47 -13.02
C SER A 22 7.77 15.60 -13.22
N ARG A 23 7.24 14.92 -14.23
CA ARG A 23 5.80 14.71 -14.35
C ARG A 23 5.44 13.52 -13.44
N SER A 24 4.84 13.83 -12.29
CA SER A 24 4.14 12.85 -11.44
C SER A 24 3.32 11.89 -12.31
N ILE A 25 3.30 10.59 -11.99
CA ILE A 25 2.46 9.65 -12.75
C ILE A 25 1.02 10.18 -12.82
N PRO A 26 0.49 10.47 -14.03
CA PRO A 26 -0.83 11.07 -14.16
C PRO A 26 -1.91 10.06 -13.73
N GLN A 27 -3.05 10.60 -13.32
CA GLN A 27 -4.24 9.79 -13.10
C GLN A 27 -5.20 10.02 -14.26
N LEU A 28 -5.94 8.99 -14.68
CA LEU A 28 -6.78 9.08 -15.89
C LEU A 28 -7.79 10.24 -15.85
N TRP A 29 -8.25 10.66 -14.66
CA TRP A 29 -9.20 11.77 -14.53
C TRP A 29 -8.61 13.12 -14.95
N HIS A 30 -7.28 13.27 -14.98
CA HIS A 30 -6.59 14.46 -15.50
C HIS A 30 -6.90 14.74 -16.98
N GLN A 31 -7.38 13.75 -17.72
CA GLN A 31 -7.83 13.97 -19.10
C GLN A 31 -9.14 14.78 -19.16
N ASN A 32 -9.91 14.82 -18.06
CA ASN A 32 -11.21 15.48 -17.98
C ASN A 32 -11.18 16.81 -17.21
N GLY A 33 -10.01 17.27 -16.78
CA GLY A 33 -9.85 18.56 -16.11
C GLY A 33 -8.89 18.55 -14.93
N ARG A 34 -8.97 19.60 -14.11
CA ARG A 34 -8.19 19.79 -12.87
C ARG A 34 -9.14 20.23 -11.75
N CYS A 35 -8.73 19.99 -10.51
CA CYS A 35 -9.49 20.40 -9.35
C CYS A 35 -9.25 21.91 -9.07
N PRO A 36 -10.29 22.71 -8.80
CA PRO A 36 -10.13 24.12 -8.43
C PRO A 36 -9.25 24.33 -7.20
N GLU A 37 -8.73 25.55 -7.04
CA GLU A 37 -8.07 25.94 -5.78
C GLU A 37 -8.99 25.73 -4.58
N ASP A 38 -8.39 25.46 -3.42
CA ASP A 38 -9.08 25.22 -2.15
C ASP A 38 -10.08 24.05 -2.15
N THR A 39 -9.99 23.15 -3.14
CA THR A 39 -10.81 21.94 -3.23
C THR A 39 -9.94 20.68 -3.42
N ILE A 40 -10.52 19.51 -3.19
CA ILE A 40 -9.86 18.22 -3.40
C ILE A 40 -10.67 17.35 -4.37
N PRO A 41 -10.01 16.52 -5.21
CA PRO A 41 -10.71 15.59 -6.08
C PRO A 41 -11.20 14.39 -5.27
N ILE A 42 -12.51 14.11 -5.35
CA ILE A 42 -13.15 12.99 -4.67
C ILE A 42 -13.78 12.06 -5.72
N ARG A 43 -13.43 10.77 -5.68
CA ARG A 43 -14.12 9.77 -6.51
C ARG A 43 -15.58 9.67 -6.09
N ARG A 44 -16.50 9.89 -7.02
CA ARG A 44 -17.93 9.73 -6.78
C ARG A 44 -18.28 8.26 -6.48
N THR A 45 -18.88 8.01 -5.31
CA THR A 45 -19.49 6.71 -4.96
C THR A 45 -20.81 6.53 -5.70
N LYS A 46 -20.97 5.39 -6.38
CA LYS A 46 -22.21 5.04 -7.11
C LYS A 46 -23.11 4.12 -6.28
N LYS A 47 -24.41 4.04 -6.64
CA LYS A 47 -25.36 3.09 -6.03
C LYS A 47 -24.83 1.65 -6.09
N ASP A 48 -24.30 1.23 -7.23
CA ASP A 48 -23.75 -0.11 -7.41
C ASP A 48 -22.52 -0.37 -6.54
N ASP A 49 -21.78 0.68 -6.16
CA ASP A 49 -20.64 0.56 -5.24
C ASP A 49 -21.13 0.17 -3.83
N VAL A 50 -22.22 0.79 -3.37
CA VAL A 50 -22.84 0.48 -2.07
C VAL A 50 -23.52 -0.88 -2.10
N LEU A 51 -24.19 -1.23 -3.19
CA LEU A 51 -24.85 -2.54 -3.34
C LEU A 51 -23.85 -3.71 -3.26
N ARG A 52 -22.64 -3.56 -3.81
CA ARG A 52 -21.57 -4.57 -3.65
C ARG A 52 -21.13 -4.73 -2.20
N ALA A 53 -21.12 -3.65 -1.42
CA ALA A 53 -20.74 -3.66 -0.01
C ALA A 53 -21.88 -4.09 0.94
N SER A 54 -23.07 -4.39 0.42
CA SER A 54 -24.32 -4.72 1.14
C SER A 54 -24.95 -3.59 1.97
N SER A 55 -24.18 -2.58 2.41
CA SER A 55 -24.72 -1.39 3.10
C SER A 55 -23.77 -0.20 3.02
N VAL A 56 -24.25 0.99 3.40
CA VAL A 56 -23.43 2.22 3.46
C VAL A 56 -22.37 2.10 4.57
N GLU A 57 -22.75 1.53 5.71
CA GLU A 57 -21.89 1.37 6.89
C GLU A 57 -20.70 0.42 6.63
N ARG A 58 -20.88 -0.52 5.69
CA ARG A 58 -19.85 -1.49 5.29
C ARG A 58 -19.01 -1.02 4.11
N TYR A 59 -19.45 -0.01 3.36
CA TYR A 59 -18.75 0.45 2.17
C TYR A 59 -17.32 0.92 2.52
N GLY A 60 -16.33 0.32 1.85
CA GLY A 60 -14.92 0.64 2.06
C GLY A 60 -14.29 0.06 3.32
N LYS A 61 -15.02 -0.63 4.20
CA LYS A 61 -14.43 -1.30 5.37
C LYS A 61 -13.87 -2.68 5.00
N LYS A 62 -12.73 -3.07 5.59
CA LYS A 62 -12.31 -4.48 5.57
C LYS A 62 -13.31 -5.28 6.43
N SER A 63 -13.66 -6.49 6.00
CA SER A 63 -14.58 -7.36 6.76
C SER A 63 -13.89 -7.93 8.01
N PRO A 64 -14.61 -8.24 9.11
CA PRO A 64 -14.03 -8.79 10.33
C PRO A 64 -13.26 -10.10 10.17
N GLY A 65 -13.57 -10.86 9.11
CA GLY A 65 -12.82 -12.04 8.68
C GLY A 65 -11.87 -11.75 7.52
N THR A 66 -11.37 -10.54 7.34
CA THR A 66 -10.33 -10.18 6.34
C THR A 66 -9.21 -9.36 6.98
N ILE A 67 -9.09 -9.52 8.29
CA ILE A 67 -8.20 -8.77 9.16
C ILE A 67 -6.88 -9.54 9.25
N PRO A 68 -5.74 -8.93 8.87
CA PRO A 68 -4.42 -9.52 9.09
C PRO A 68 -4.22 -9.79 10.58
N ASN A 69 -3.73 -10.98 10.93
CA ASN A 69 -3.24 -11.28 12.26
C ASN A 69 -1.77 -10.83 12.33
N PRO A 70 -1.44 -9.70 12.96
CA PRO A 70 -0.09 -9.12 12.93
C PRO A 70 0.74 -9.58 14.13
N THR A 71 0.35 -10.68 14.77
CA THR A 71 1.17 -11.27 15.83
C THR A 71 2.54 -11.66 15.25
N PRO A 72 3.64 -11.54 16.00
CA PRO A 72 5.01 -11.85 15.53
C PRO A 72 5.22 -13.35 15.23
N SER A 73 4.20 -14.17 15.45
CA SER A 73 4.09 -15.50 14.89
C SER A 73 3.59 -15.36 13.45
N TYR A 74 4.49 -14.99 12.55
CA TYR A 74 4.34 -15.22 11.12
C TYR A 74 4.09 -16.71 10.85
N SER A 75 2.83 -17.15 10.95
CA SER A 75 2.44 -18.51 10.64
C SER A 75 2.26 -18.62 9.13
N GLN A 76 2.77 -19.68 8.51
CA GLN A 76 2.55 -20.02 7.09
C GLN A 76 1.09 -20.48 6.79
N VAL A 77 0.14 -20.00 7.58
CA VAL A 77 -1.28 -20.30 7.46
C VAL A 77 -1.97 -19.08 6.91
N SER A 78 -2.68 -19.23 5.79
CA SER A 78 -3.55 -18.17 5.28
C SER A 78 -4.64 -17.88 6.29
N VAL A 79 -4.65 -16.66 6.83
CA VAL A 79 -5.67 -16.19 7.76
C VAL A 79 -6.79 -15.57 6.94
N ASN A 80 -7.93 -16.24 6.93
CA ASN A 80 -9.13 -15.85 6.22
C ASN A 80 -8.93 -15.54 4.71
N GLY A 81 -8.07 -16.29 4.04
CA GLY A 81 -7.79 -16.13 2.62
C GLY A 81 -6.73 -15.08 2.30
N HIS A 82 -6.21 -14.34 3.28
CA HIS A 82 -5.12 -13.40 3.04
C HIS A 82 -3.81 -14.16 2.84
N GLU A 83 -3.08 -13.80 1.80
CA GLU A 83 -1.74 -14.32 1.52
C GLU A 83 -0.79 -13.16 1.22
N HIS A 84 0.39 -13.21 1.84
CA HIS A 84 1.37 -12.11 1.82
C HIS A 84 2.67 -12.58 1.18
N ALA A 85 3.36 -11.64 0.55
CA ALA A 85 4.77 -11.74 0.20
C ALA A 85 5.42 -10.38 0.49
N VAL A 86 6.03 -10.26 1.68
CA VAL A 86 6.48 -9.00 2.24
C VAL A 86 7.88 -9.11 2.84
N VAL A 87 8.56 -7.97 2.93
CA VAL A 87 9.68 -7.79 3.84
C VAL A 87 9.31 -6.80 4.93
N PHE A 88 9.96 -6.90 6.07
CA PHE A 88 9.65 -6.06 7.21
C PHE A 88 10.86 -5.79 8.10
N VAL A 89 10.77 -4.72 8.90
CA VAL A 89 11.65 -4.45 10.03
C VAL A 89 10.81 -4.23 11.28
N GLU A 90 11.30 -4.74 12.40
CA GLU A 90 10.58 -4.74 13.68
C GLU A 90 11.53 -4.44 14.85
N GLY A 91 10.95 -4.10 16.00
CA GLY A 91 11.67 -3.93 17.27
C GLY A 91 12.34 -2.57 17.44
N GLY A 92 12.31 -1.71 16.43
CA GLY A 92 12.72 -0.30 16.51
C GLY A 92 11.58 0.66 16.81
N LYS A 93 11.91 1.95 16.94
CA LYS A 93 10.96 3.06 16.89
C LYS A 93 11.09 3.77 15.56
N TYR A 94 10.06 3.66 14.72
CA TYR A 94 10.05 4.23 13.38
C TYR A 94 9.05 5.39 13.33
N LEU A 95 9.48 6.53 12.78
CA LEU A 95 8.63 7.70 12.56
C LEU A 95 8.08 7.75 11.14
N GLY A 96 8.28 6.70 10.34
CA GLY A 96 7.83 6.67 8.96
C GLY A 96 8.48 5.60 8.12
N ALA A 97 7.99 5.50 6.88
CA ALA A 97 8.42 4.55 5.87
C ALA A 97 8.25 5.15 4.47
N LYS A 98 9.17 4.81 3.58
CA LYS A 98 9.17 5.21 2.19
C LYS A 98 9.33 3.99 1.29
N ALA A 99 8.78 4.05 0.08
CA ALA A 99 9.10 3.14 -1.00
C ALA A 99 8.82 3.76 -2.37
N LEU A 100 9.59 3.31 -3.37
CA LEU A 100 9.18 3.37 -4.77
C LEU A 100 8.53 2.03 -5.12
N ILE A 101 7.27 2.07 -5.51
CA ILE A 101 6.43 0.89 -5.74
C ILE A 101 6.16 0.73 -7.22
N ASN A 102 6.63 -0.36 -7.81
CA ASN A 102 6.36 -0.68 -9.20
C ASN A 102 4.87 -0.99 -9.41
N VAL A 103 4.26 -0.40 -10.45
CA VAL A 103 2.81 -0.42 -10.66
C VAL A 103 2.44 -1.44 -11.73
N TRP A 104 1.59 -2.40 -11.38
CA TRP A 104 1.05 -3.43 -12.27
C TRP A 104 -0.47 -3.45 -12.23
N ASN A 105 -1.10 -4.18 -13.15
CA ASN A 105 -2.53 -4.47 -13.15
C ASN A 105 -2.77 -5.99 -13.09
N PRO A 106 -2.51 -6.63 -11.95
CA PRO A 106 -2.68 -8.07 -11.78
C PRO A 106 -4.12 -8.49 -12.06
N MET A 107 -4.27 -9.69 -12.63
CA MET A 107 -5.58 -10.31 -12.76
C MET A 107 -6.10 -10.75 -11.39
N VAL A 108 -7.37 -10.44 -11.10
CA VAL A 108 -8.09 -10.90 -9.91
C VAL A 108 -9.22 -11.79 -10.39
N GLN A 109 -9.25 -13.05 -9.95
CA GLN A 109 -10.18 -14.07 -10.44
C GLN A 109 -11.59 -13.83 -9.90
N GLU A 110 -11.73 -13.71 -8.58
CA GLU A 110 -13.04 -13.56 -7.95
C GLU A 110 -13.35 -12.09 -7.64
N ARG A 111 -14.61 -11.69 -7.83
CA ARG A 111 -15.04 -10.29 -7.60
C ARG A 111 -14.76 -9.79 -6.18
N ASN A 112 -14.80 -10.69 -5.19
CA ASN A 112 -14.60 -10.36 -3.78
C ASN A 112 -13.15 -10.55 -3.32
N GLU A 113 -12.24 -10.87 -4.24
CA GLU A 113 -10.80 -10.86 -4.00
C GLU A 113 -10.20 -9.48 -4.33
N PHE A 114 -8.96 -9.28 -3.91
CA PHE A 114 -8.14 -8.16 -4.34
C PHE A 114 -6.68 -8.58 -4.43
N SER A 115 -5.89 -7.76 -5.11
CA SER A 115 -4.44 -7.82 -5.13
C SER A 115 -3.87 -6.42 -4.96
N LEU A 116 -2.89 -6.26 -4.08
CA LEU A 116 -2.31 -4.96 -3.75
C LEU A 116 -0.78 -5.02 -3.63
N SER A 117 -0.19 -3.83 -3.72
CA SER A 117 1.16 -3.56 -3.27
C SER A 117 1.21 -2.29 -2.47
N GLN A 118 1.85 -2.34 -1.30
CA GLN A 118 1.83 -1.24 -0.37
C GLN A 118 3.03 -1.23 0.59
N LEU A 119 3.06 -0.17 1.39
CA LEU A 119 3.82 -0.10 2.63
C LEU A 119 2.85 -0.02 3.81
N TRP A 120 3.22 -0.65 4.93
CA TRP A 120 2.46 -0.64 6.18
C TRP A 120 3.27 0.02 7.28
N VAL A 121 2.61 0.87 8.08
CA VAL A 121 3.13 1.47 9.30
C VAL A 121 2.29 0.96 10.47
N VAL A 122 2.90 0.17 11.35
CA VAL A 122 2.16 -0.65 12.32
C VAL A 122 2.66 -0.43 13.75
N ALA A 123 1.73 -0.35 14.71
CA ALA A 123 2.03 -0.33 16.14
C ALA A 123 0.93 -0.97 16.99
N GLY A 124 1.32 -1.50 18.16
CA GLY A 124 0.41 -2.04 19.16
C GLY A 124 0.13 -3.54 19.01
N PRO A 125 -0.54 -4.15 20.00
CA PRO A 125 -0.90 -5.57 19.99
C PRO A 125 -2.07 -5.85 19.03
N SER A 126 -2.22 -7.08 18.54
CA SER A 126 -3.21 -7.47 17.52
C SER A 126 -4.64 -6.98 17.80
N GLU A 127 -5.11 -7.07 19.04
CA GLU A 127 -6.47 -6.66 19.45
C GLU A 127 -6.73 -5.15 19.43
N GLN A 128 -5.67 -4.33 19.47
CA GLN A 128 -5.75 -2.86 19.46
C GLN A 128 -4.79 -2.28 18.42
N LEU A 129 -4.53 -3.05 17.37
CA LEU A 129 -3.51 -2.74 16.38
C LEU A 129 -3.85 -1.42 15.67
N ASN A 130 -2.83 -0.59 15.52
CA ASN A 130 -2.89 0.64 14.74
C ASN A 130 -2.13 0.39 13.44
N THR A 131 -2.78 0.66 12.29
CA THR A 131 -2.14 0.58 10.99
C THR A 131 -2.43 1.82 10.17
N ILE A 132 -1.45 2.20 9.36
CA ILE A 132 -1.58 3.12 8.24
C ILE A 132 -1.00 2.41 7.02
N GLU A 133 -1.75 2.45 5.93
CA GLU A 133 -1.53 1.66 4.72
C GLU A 133 -1.66 2.57 3.50
N SER A 134 -0.70 2.51 2.57
CA SER A 134 -0.85 3.17 1.27
C SER A 134 -0.05 2.48 0.17
N GLY A 135 -0.63 2.46 -1.02
CA GLY A 135 -0.13 1.70 -2.15
C GLY A 135 -1.08 1.76 -3.32
N TRP A 136 -1.02 0.75 -4.18
CA TRP A 136 -2.00 0.53 -5.23
C TRP A 136 -2.68 -0.83 -5.07
N HIS A 137 -3.92 -0.94 -5.54
CA HIS A 137 -4.65 -2.21 -5.57
C HIS A 137 -5.53 -2.36 -6.80
N VAL A 138 -5.81 -3.61 -7.15
CA VAL A 138 -6.92 -4.03 -8.01
C VAL A 138 -7.97 -4.66 -7.10
N ASN A 139 -9.12 -4.00 -6.95
CA ASN A 139 -10.17 -4.40 -6.03
C ASN A 139 -11.56 -4.29 -6.69
N PRO A 140 -11.99 -5.34 -7.42
CA PRO A 140 -13.27 -5.34 -8.13
C PRO A 140 -14.48 -5.25 -7.20
N GLY A 141 -14.35 -5.76 -5.97
CA GLY A 141 -15.38 -5.64 -4.93
C GLY A 141 -15.66 -4.19 -4.56
N LEU A 142 -14.60 -3.38 -4.42
CA LEU A 142 -14.71 -1.97 -4.07
C LEU A 142 -15.11 -1.09 -5.26
N TYR A 143 -14.51 -1.29 -6.44
CA TYR A 143 -14.66 -0.36 -7.58
C TYR A 143 -15.58 -0.83 -8.70
N GLY A 144 -15.88 -2.13 -8.77
CA GLY A 144 -16.68 -2.72 -9.84
C GLY A 144 -15.91 -2.87 -11.16
N ASP A 145 -14.59 -2.64 -11.15
CA ASP A 145 -13.69 -2.83 -12.28
C ASP A 145 -12.35 -3.42 -11.82
N ASN A 146 -11.54 -3.86 -12.78
CA ASN A 146 -10.24 -4.50 -12.54
C ASN A 146 -9.08 -3.53 -12.84
N LYS A 147 -9.25 -2.24 -12.51
CA LYS A 147 -8.22 -1.21 -12.76
C LYS A 147 -7.39 -0.97 -11.50
N THR A 148 -6.08 -0.87 -11.67
CA THR A 148 -5.15 -0.46 -10.61
C THR A 148 -5.40 0.98 -10.18
N ARG A 149 -5.60 1.15 -8.87
CA ARG A 149 -5.95 2.44 -8.26
C ARG A 149 -5.06 2.73 -7.06
N LEU A 150 -4.67 3.99 -6.90
CA LEU A 150 -4.03 4.48 -5.68
C LEU A 150 -5.01 4.31 -4.52
N PHE A 151 -4.53 3.86 -3.37
CA PHE A 151 -5.37 3.78 -2.18
C PHE A 151 -4.63 4.15 -0.91
N THR A 152 -5.45 4.35 0.11
CA THR A 152 -4.98 4.36 1.46
C THR A 152 -5.99 3.71 2.39
N TYR A 153 -5.54 3.16 3.51
CA TYR A 153 -6.35 2.57 4.55
C TYR A 153 -5.71 2.89 5.91
N TRP A 154 -6.50 2.85 6.98
CA TRP A 154 -6.01 2.96 8.34
C TRP A 154 -6.94 2.21 9.29
N THR A 155 -6.45 1.81 10.45
CA THR A 155 -7.27 1.34 11.57
C THR A 155 -6.60 1.72 12.89
N SER A 156 -7.39 1.89 13.94
CA SER A 156 -6.92 2.08 15.32
C SER A 156 -7.35 0.95 16.27
N ASP A 157 -8.13 -0.02 15.80
CA ASP A 157 -8.75 -1.07 16.61
C ASP A 157 -8.60 -2.47 16.01
N GLY A 158 -7.49 -2.73 15.31
CA GLY A 158 -7.25 -4.01 14.65
C GLY A 158 -8.33 -4.38 13.65
N TYR A 159 -8.75 -3.40 12.82
CA TYR A 159 -9.70 -3.55 11.72
C TYR A 159 -11.12 -3.97 12.14
N ARG A 160 -11.47 -3.85 13.42
CA ARG A 160 -12.75 -4.31 13.96
C ARG A 160 -13.89 -3.39 13.55
N SER A 161 -13.73 -2.10 13.79
CA SER A 161 -14.79 -1.11 13.56
C SER A 161 -14.30 0.19 12.91
N THR A 162 -13.02 0.52 13.13
CA THR A 162 -12.40 1.73 12.60
C THR A 162 -11.76 1.49 11.24
N GLY A 163 -11.63 2.58 10.48
CA GLY A 163 -10.99 2.52 9.18
C GLY A 163 -11.92 2.21 8.01
N CYS A 164 -11.48 2.67 6.86
CA CYS A 164 -12.01 2.32 5.55
C CYS A 164 -11.01 2.74 4.48
N TYR A 165 -11.23 2.30 3.25
CA TYR A 165 -10.48 2.75 2.09
C TYR A 165 -10.75 4.22 1.77
N ASN A 166 -9.67 4.94 1.49
CA ASN A 166 -9.67 6.29 0.94
C ASN A 166 -10.47 7.28 1.82
N LEU A 167 -11.30 8.11 1.19
CA LEU A 167 -12.18 9.07 1.84
C LEU A 167 -13.58 8.48 2.10
N GLY A 168 -13.71 7.14 2.16
CA GLY A 168 -15.00 6.46 2.36
C GLY A 168 -15.62 6.69 3.75
N CYS A 169 -14.82 7.16 4.70
CA CYS A 169 -15.16 7.45 6.09
C CYS A 169 -14.18 8.50 6.62
N SER A 170 -14.52 9.12 7.74
CA SER A 170 -13.66 10.08 8.42
C SER A 170 -12.38 9.42 8.90
N GLY A 171 -11.23 10.05 8.68
CA GLY A 171 -9.95 9.66 9.27
C GLY A 171 -8.76 10.24 8.52
N PHE A 172 -8.72 10.06 7.21
CA PHE A 172 -7.72 10.74 6.38
C PHE A 172 -8.22 12.11 5.93
N ILE A 173 -7.39 13.14 6.08
CA ILE A 173 -7.67 14.51 5.64
C ILE A 173 -6.79 14.79 4.43
N GLN A 174 -7.39 14.74 3.24
CA GLN A 174 -6.70 15.10 2.00
C GLN A 174 -6.59 16.62 1.88
N VAL A 175 -5.41 17.09 1.45
CA VAL A 175 -5.12 18.53 1.24
C VAL A 175 -4.67 18.84 -0.18
N ASN A 176 -4.36 17.80 -0.97
CA ASN A 176 -3.88 17.92 -2.33
C ASN A 176 -5.03 17.93 -3.34
N LYS A 177 -4.95 18.83 -4.31
CA LYS A 177 -5.96 19.01 -5.37
C LYS A 177 -5.63 18.25 -6.67
N ASP A 178 -4.40 17.79 -6.83
CA ASP A 178 -3.88 17.21 -8.06
C ASP A 178 -3.98 15.68 -8.08
N ILE A 179 -4.06 15.03 -6.92
CA ILE A 179 -4.08 13.56 -6.81
C ILE A 179 -5.35 13.12 -6.09
N ALA A 180 -6.08 12.18 -6.69
CA ALA A 180 -7.31 11.61 -6.15
C ALA A 180 -7.08 10.19 -5.62
N LEU A 181 -7.44 9.95 -4.36
CA LEU A 181 -7.49 8.60 -3.81
C LEU A 181 -8.59 7.76 -4.50
N GLY A 182 -8.30 6.49 -4.77
CA GLY A 182 -9.19 5.59 -5.51
C GLY A 182 -9.25 5.87 -7.02
N ALA A 183 -8.49 6.83 -7.56
CA ALA A 183 -8.40 7.05 -9.00
C ALA A 183 -7.40 6.08 -9.67
N VAL A 184 -7.63 5.86 -10.96
CA VAL A 184 -6.83 4.93 -11.77
C VAL A 184 -5.45 5.54 -12.03
N ILE A 185 -4.42 4.75 -11.75
CA ILE A 185 -3.03 5.08 -12.07
C ILE A 185 -2.76 4.70 -13.54
N SER A 186 -2.15 5.60 -14.31
CA SER A 186 -1.77 5.32 -15.69
C SER A 186 -0.58 6.18 -16.10
N PRO A 187 0.42 5.64 -16.82
CA PRO A 187 0.54 4.28 -17.32
C PRO A 187 0.87 3.22 -16.23
N ILE A 188 0.85 1.94 -16.62
CA ILE A 188 1.20 0.79 -15.79
C ILE A 188 2.32 -0.01 -16.45
N SER A 189 3.06 -0.80 -15.67
CA SER A 189 4.17 -1.61 -16.14
C SER A 189 3.71 -2.77 -17.02
N SER A 190 4.63 -3.30 -17.83
CA SER A 190 4.38 -4.43 -18.73
C SER A 190 5.56 -5.41 -18.73
N TYR A 191 5.26 -6.70 -18.92
CA TYR A 191 6.28 -7.75 -18.90
C TYR A 191 7.29 -7.57 -20.03
N GLY A 192 8.58 -7.45 -19.70
CA GLY A 192 9.65 -7.17 -20.65
C GLY A 192 9.59 -5.79 -21.32
N GLY A 193 8.70 -4.91 -20.86
CA GLY A 193 8.44 -3.60 -21.44
C GLY A 193 8.69 -2.46 -20.45
N PRO A 194 8.12 -1.26 -20.72
CA PRO A 194 8.23 -0.12 -19.83
C PRO A 194 7.77 -0.44 -18.40
N GLN A 195 8.54 0.04 -17.42
CA GLN A 195 8.26 -0.06 -15.99
C GLN A 195 7.89 1.33 -15.45
N TYR A 196 6.88 1.38 -14.59
CA TYR A 196 6.41 2.61 -13.95
C TYR A 196 6.29 2.41 -12.45
N GLU A 197 6.52 3.46 -11.68
CA GLU A 197 6.65 3.40 -10.23
C GLU A 197 5.96 4.59 -9.59
N VAL A 198 5.36 4.38 -8.42
CA VAL A 198 4.90 5.47 -7.58
C VAL A 198 5.77 5.62 -6.35
N THR A 199 6.11 6.86 -5.98
CA THR A 199 6.85 7.13 -4.74
C THR A 199 5.88 7.46 -3.61
N LEU A 200 5.96 6.74 -2.49
CA LEU A 200 5.18 6.99 -1.29
C LEU A 200 6.11 7.22 -0.10
N LEU A 201 5.78 8.22 0.72
CA LEU A 201 6.37 8.44 2.04
C LEU A 201 5.24 8.65 3.04
N ILE A 202 5.24 7.85 4.11
CA ILE A 202 4.41 8.07 5.28
C ILE A 202 5.34 8.48 6.41
N SER A 203 5.16 9.66 6.99
CA SER A 203 5.99 10.14 8.10
C SER A 203 5.20 10.92 9.13
N LYS A 204 5.55 10.74 10.40
CA LYS A 204 4.98 11.45 11.52
C LYS A 204 5.60 12.84 11.62
N ASP A 205 4.75 13.87 11.62
CA ASP A 205 5.18 15.25 11.82
C ASP A 205 5.51 15.48 13.31
N PRO A 206 6.74 15.92 13.64
CA PRO A 206 7.18 16.03 15.04
C PRO A 206 6.44 17.12 15.82
N LYS A 207 5.87 18.13 15.15
CA LYS A 207 5.17 19.24 15.81
C LYS A 207 3.69 18.95 16.08
N SER A 208 2.96 18.48 15.08
CA SER A 208 1.53 18.16 15.21
C SER A 208 1.26 16.74 15.68
N GLY A 209 2.23 15.84 15.52
CA GLY A 209 2.07 14.40 15.72
C GLY A 209 1.30 13.69 14.61
N ASN A 210 0.77 14.42 13.62
CA ASN A 210 -0.01 13.85 12.52
C ASN A 210 0.87 13.00 11.61
N TRP A 211 0.31 11.92 11.08
CA TRP A 211 0.99 11.10 10.09
C TRP A 211 0.65 11.62 8.70
N TRP A 212 1.66 12.06 7.95
CA TRP A 212 1.50 12.60 6.61
C TRP A 212 1.76 11.55 5.55
N LEU A 213 0.92 11.53 4.51
CA LEU A 213 1.15 10.81 3.27
C LEU A 213 1.66 11.79 2.21
N GLN A 214 2.80 11.49 1.62
CA GLN A 214 3.40 12.19 0.49
C GLN A 214 3.45 11.27 -0.73
N TYR A 215 3.21 11.84 -1.91
CA TYR A 215 3.09 11.11 -3.18
C TYR A 215 4.01 11.72 -4.25
N GLU A 216 4.67 10.87 -5.04
CA GLU A 216 5.58 11.22 -6.17
C GLU A 216 6.76 12.11 -5.76
N ASN A 217 6.75 13.38 -6.18
CA ASN A 217 7.72 14.42 -5.83
C ASN A 217 7.63 14.81 -4.34
N LEU A 218 7.25 13.86 -3.48
CA LEU A 218 6.94 13.99 -2.07
C LEU A 218 5.99 15.14 -1.75
N SER A 219 5.07 15.44 -2.67
CA SER A 219 4.06 16.46 -2.42
C SER A 219 3.07 15.92 -1.39
N PRO A 220 2.75 16.68 -0.32
CA PRO A 220 1.78 16.23 0.67
C PRO A 220 0.44 15.95 0.02
N LEU A 221 -0.04 14.71 0.14
CA LEU A 221 -1.35 14.28 -0.31
C LEU A 221 -2.40 14.58 0.76
N GLY A 222 -2.07 14.29 2.02
CA GLY A 222 -2.94 14.46 3.18
C GLY A 222 -2.33 13.87 4.43
N TYR A 223 -3.11 13.80 5.50
CA TYR A 223 -2.64 13.29 6.78
C TYR A 223 -3.73 12.56 7.57
N TRP A 224 -3.30 11.69 8.48
CA TRP A 224 -4.10 11.16 9.56
C TRP A 224 -3.84 11.94 10.83
N PRO A 225 -4.88 12.50 11.48
CA PRO A 225 -4.74 13.10 12.79
C PRO A 225 -4.15 12.14 13.81
N SER A 226 -3.21 12.62 14.63
CA SER A 226 -2.61 11.84 15.72
C SER A 226 -3.65 11.28 16.69
N SER A 227 -4.76 11.99 16.89
CA SER A 227 -5.87 11.61 17.76
C SER A 227 -6.61 10.35 17.34
N LEU A 228 -6.41 9.85 16.12
CA LEU A 228 -6.96 8.56 15.70
C LEU A 228 -6.28 7.39 16.39
N PHE A 229 -5.02 7.54 16.79
CA PHE A 229 -4.18 6.41 17.16
C PHE A 229 -3.82 6.43 18.64
N ARG A 230 -3.81 5.23 19.23
CA ARG A 230 -3.31 5.02 20.58
C ARG A 230 -1.82 4.76 20.58
N TYR A 231 -1.35 3.83 19.76
CA TYR A 231 0.05 3.38 19.72
C TYR A 231 0.88 4.18 18.71
N LEU A 232 0.33 4.44 17.51
CA LEU A 232 0.99 5.31 16.53
C LEU A 232 1.03 6.79 16.98
N SER A 233 0.40 7.14 18.11
CA SER A 233 0.61 8.43 18.77
C SER A 233 2.05 8.62 19.26
N ASP A 234 2.80 7.54 19.53
CA ASP A 234 4.23 7.57 19.86
C ASP A 234 5.08 7.29 18.61
N SER A 235 5.09 6.06 18.12
CA SER A 235 5.89 5.63 16.97
C SER A 235 5.36 4.31 16.41
N ALA A 236 5.82 3.94 15.21
CA ALA A 236 5.63 2.59 14.67
C ALA A 236 6.68 1.63 15.24
N SER A 237 6.27 0.37 15.45
CA SER A 237 7.13 -0.72 15.93
C SER A 237 7.41 -1.78 14.87
N LEU A 238 6.66 -1.75 13.77
CA LEU A 238 6.78 -2.63 12.61
C LEU A 238 6.52 -1.82 11.34
N ILE A 239 7.40 -1.96 10.36
CA ILE A 239 7.23 -1.43 9.01
C ILE A 239 7.31 -2.60 8.03
N GLU A 240 6.36 -2.67 7.09
CA GLU A 240 6.30 -3.74 6.08
C GLU A 240 6.22 -3.14 4.67
N TRP A 241 6.73 -3.89 3.69
CA TRP A 241 6.69 -3.57 2.27
C TRP A 241 6.45 -4.84 1.46
N GLY A 242 5.58 -4.78 0.45
CA GLY A 242 5.36 -5.93 -0.42
C GLY A 242 3.94 -6.01 -0.96
N GLY A 243 3.45 -7.24 -1.12
CA GLY A 243 2.14 -7.54 -1.69
C GLY A 243 1.26 -8.37 -0.77
N GLU A 244 -0.04 -8.21 -0.96
CA GLU A 244 -1.10 -8.95 -0.29
C GLU A 244 -2.18 -9.28 -1.33
N VAL A 245 -2.73 -10.47 -1.21
CA VAL A 245 -3.91 -10.88 -1.98
C VAL A 245 -4.96 -11.48 -1.04
N VAL A 246 -6.21 -11.48 -1.51
CA VAL A 246 -7.23 -12.38 -0.97
C VAL A 246 -7.41 -13.55 -1.94
N ASN A 247 -7.42 -14.75 -1.39
CA ASN A 247 -7.63 -16.02 -2.06
C ASN A 247 -8.79 -16.76 -1.36
N LEU A 248 -9.97 -16.71 -1.96
CA LEU A 248 -11.21 -17.23 -1.35
C LEU A 248 -11.36 -18.75 -1.50
N LYS A 249 -10.60 -19.37 -2.40
CA LYS A 249 -10.67 -20.81 -2.71
C LYS A 249 -12.10 -21.35 -2.89
N LEU A 250 -12.97 -20.60 -3.58
CA LEU A 250 -14.42 -20.90 -3.67
C LEU A 250 -14.72 -22.31 -4.21
N ASN A 251 -13.82 -22.87 -5.02
CA ASN A 251 -13.94 -24.22 -5.59
C ASN A 251 -13.00 -25.25 -4.92
N GLY A 252 -12.53 -24.98 -3.70
CA GLY A 252 -11.58 -25.85 -2.98
C GLY A 252 -10.14 -25.83 -3.51
N GLN A 253 -9.85 -24.96 -4.47
CA GLN A 253 -8.53 -24.78 -5.10
C GLN A 253 -8.06 -23.34 -4.92
N HIS A 254 -6.74 -23.12 -4.96
CA HIS A 254 -6.21 -21.77 -5.00
C HIS A 254 -6.76 -21.00 -6.21
N THR A 255 -7.06 -19.70 -6.08
CA THR A 255 -7.48 -18.89 -7.22
C THR A 255 -6.29 -18.47 -8.08
N SER A 256 -6.56 -18.11 -9.33
CA SER A 256 -5.55 -17.63 -10.28
C SER A 256 -5.29 -16.13 -10.09
N THR A 257 -5.71 -15.55 -8.97
CA THR A 257 -5.44 -14.15 -8.62
C THR A 257 -3.93 -13.93 -8.55
N GLN A 258 -3.46 -12.89 -9.20
CA GLN A 258 -2.05 -12.59 -9.34
C GLN A 258 -1.60 -11.59 -8.27
N MET A 259 -0.37 -11.72 -7.78
CA MET A 259 0.27 -10.69 -6.95
C MET A 259 1.34 -9.95 -7.77
N GLY A 260 1.36 -8.61 -7.66
CA GLY A 260 2.33 -7.79 -8.38
C GLY A 260 2.15 -7.92 -9.90
N SER A 261 3.19 -8.40 -10.59
CA SER A 261 3.16 -8.64 -12.04
C SER A 261 2.49 -9.96 -12.43
N GLY A 262 2.18 -10.82 -11.45
CA GLY A 262 1.75 -12.20 -11.71
C GLY A 262 2.91 -13.18 -11.95
N HIS A 263 4.15 -12.72 -11.82
CA HIS A 263 5.37 -13.52 -11.98
C HIS A 263 6.14 -13.64 -10.66
N PHE A 264 6.88 -14.73 -10.51
CA PHE A 264 7.71 -14.95 -9.33
C PHE A 264 8.90 -14.00 -9.29
N PRO A 265 9.39 -13.63 -8.09
CA PRO A 265 10.52 -12.72 -7.91
C PRO A 265 11.80 -13.15 -8.63
N GLY A 266 12.00 -14.47 -8.80
CA GLY A 266 13.17 -15.02 -9.50
C GLY A 266 13.29 -14.63 -10.98
N GLU A 267 12.23 -14.10 -11.61
CA GLU A 267 12.31 -13.57 -12.98
C GLU A 267 13.02 -12.20 -13.06
N GLY A 268 13.10 -11.46 -11.96
CA GLY A 268 13.90 -10.24 -11.85
C GLY A 268 13.39 -9.05 -12.66
N SER A 269 14.32 -8.16 -13.01
CA SER A 269 14.04 -6.83 -13.56
C SER A 269 13.21 -6.87 -14.85
N GLY A 270 12.22 -5.98 -14.94
CA GLY A 270 11.31 -5.86 -16.08
C GLY A 270 10.22 -6.93 -16.16
N LYS A 271 10.21 -7.92 -15.25
CA LYS A 271 9.30 -9.07 -15.27
C LYS A 271 8.59 -9.29 -13.95
N ALA A 272 9.34 -9.34 -12.86
CA ALA A 272 8.82 -9.43 -11.51
C ALA A 272 8.44 -8.04 -10.98
N SER A 273 7.44 -7.98 -10.11
CA SER A 273 7.13 -6.75 -9.38
C SER A 273 8.20 -6.46 -8.36
N TYR A 274 8.40 -5.18 -8.04
CA TYR A 274 9.40 -4.77 -7.07
C TYR A 274 8.99 -3.56 -6.24
N LEU A 275 9.61 -3.44 -5.07
CA LEU A 275 9.72 -2.17 -4.35
C LEU A 275 11.21 -1.85 -4.23
N ARG A 276 11.57 -0.59 -4.49
CA ARG A 276 12.95 -0.12 -4.38
C ARG A 276 13.07 1.15 -3.57
N ASN A 277 14.29 1.45 -3.14
CA ASN A 277 14.58 2.55 -2.24
C ASN A 277 13.66 2.53 -1.00
N ILE A 278 13.44 1.33 -0.44
CA ILE A 278 12.69 1.21 0.80
C ILE A 278 13.53 1.80 1.94
N GLN A 279 12.93 2.72 2.69
CA GLN A 279 13.60 3.46 3.76
C GLN A 279 12.67 3.58 4.97
N ILE A 280 13.24 3.65 6.17
CA ILE A 280 12.53 4.06 7.38
C ILE A 280 12.86 5.50 7.71
N VAL A 281 11.98 6.16 8.46
CA VAL A 281 12.29 7.43 9.13
C VAL A 281 12.67 7.11 10.58
N ASP A 282 13.88 7.47 10.97
CA ASP A 282 14.39 7.24 12.33
C ASP A 282 13.86 8.28 13.32
N GLN A 283 14.23 8.14 14.60
CA GLN A 283 13.81 9.07 15.67
C GLN A 283 14.39 10.48 15.53
N SER A 284 15.44 10.66 14.75
CA SER A 284 16.01 11.95 14.38
C SER A 284 15.34 12.55 13.14
N ASN A 285 14.26 11.93 12.66
CA ASN A 285 13.53 12.26 11.43
C ASN A 285 14.40 12.19 10.16
N ASN A 286 15.39 11.29 10.12
CA ASN A 286 16.17 11.05 8.92
C ASN A 286 15.70 9.79 8.19
N LEU A 287 15.75 9.85 6.85
CA LEU A 287 15.58 8.68 6.00
C LEU A 287 16.81 7.79 6.06
N GLN A 288 16.60 6.52 6.41
CA GLN A 288 17.67 5.53 6.55
C GLN A 288 17.29 4.24 5.83
N ALA A 289 18.30 3.56 5.28
CA ALA A 289 18.12 2.20 4.81
C ALA A 289 17.76 1.28 6.00
N PRO A 290 16.70 0.46 5.89
CA PRO A 290 16.32 -0.44 6.96
C PRO A 290 17.45 -1.43 7.26
N GLN A 291 17.71 -1.66 8.55
CA GLN A 291 18.63 -2.70 9.02
C GLN A 291 17.84 -3.88 9.59
N GLY A 292 18.37 -5.09 9.44
CA GLY A 292 17.74 -6.30 9.97
C GLY A 292 16.43 -6.67 9.25
N ILE A 293 16.34 -6.40 7.95
CA ILE A 293 15.19 -6.78 7.12
C ILE A 293 14.96 -8.30 7.23
N LYS A 294 13.72 -8.68 7.49
CA LYS A 294 13.23 -10.05 7.46
C LYS A 294 12.21 -10.19 6.34
N SER A 295 12.02 -11.42 5.85
CA SER A 295 11.01 -11.74 4.83
C SER A 295 9.93 -12.65 5.40
N PHE A 296 8.70 -12.47 4.92
CA PHE A 296 7.57 -13.32 5.20
C PHE A 296 6.77 -13.60 3.93
N ASN A 297 6.47 -14.88 3.71
CA ASN A 297 5.52 -15.33 2.70
C ASN A 297 4.53 -16.30 3.33
N THR A 298 3.24 -16.16 3.00
CA THR A 298 2.21 -17.08 3.50
C THR A 298 2.32 -18.44 2.82
N ARG A 299 2.53 -18.44 1.50
CA ARG A 299 2.67 -19.64 0.69
C ARG A 299 3.64 -19.41 -0.48
N PRO A 300 4.95 -19.72 -0.31
CA PRO A 300 6.00 -19.39 -1.29
C PRO A 300 5.78 -20.00 -2.67
N THR A 301 5.06 -21.13 -2.76
CA THR A 301 4.76 -21.76 -4.05
C THR A 301 3.67 -21.04 -4.85
N CYS A 302 2.93 -20.09 -4.26
CA CYS A 302 1.92 -19.27 -4.93
C CYS A 302 2.43 -17.83 -5.12
N TYR A 303 3.02 -17.28 -4.07
CA TYR A 303 3.55 -15.92 -4.01
C TYR A 303 4.82 -15.91 -3.17
N ASP A 304 5.87 -15.27 -3.68
CA ASP A 304 7.16 -15.23 -3.00
C ASP A 304 7.76 -13.82 -3.01
N VAL A 305 8.77 -13.60 -2.17
CA VAL A 305 9.49 -12.34 -2.00
C VAL A 305 10.97 -12.59 -1.79
N HIS A 306 11.81 -11.96 -2.61
CA HIS A 306 13.27 -12.02 -2.52
C HIS A 306 13.82 -10.61 -2.30
N SER A 307 14.72 -10.47 -1.32
CA SER A 307 15.51 -9.23 -1.17
C SER A 307 16.68 -9.30 -2.14
N ALA A 308 16.77 -8.35 -3.08
CA ALA A 308 17.86 -8.29 -4.04
C ALA A 308 19.09 -7.56 -3.45
N ASP A 309 18.87 -6.52 -2.65
CA ASP A 309 19.89 -5.76 -1.95
C ASP A 309 19.32 -5.03 -0.71
N LYS A 310 20.08 -4.11 -0.11
CA LYS A 310 19.58 -3.18 0.90
C LYS A 310 18.73 -2.10 0.23
N GLY A 311 17.41 -2.28 0.26
CA GLY A 311 16.47 -1.27 -0.22
C GLY A 311 15.67 -1.71 -1.45
N TYR A 312 15.97 -2.87 -2.05
CA TYR A 312 15.29 -3.42 -3.21
C TYR A 312 14.78 -4.84 -2.95
N ILE A 313 13.50 -5.06 -3.23
CA ILE A 313 12.86 -6.38 -3.18
C ILE A 313 12.15 -6.68 -4.49
N TYR A 314 12.17 -7.94 -4.91
CA TYR A 314 11.23 -8.48 -5.87
C TYR A 314 10.16 -9.29 -5.13
N TYR A 315 8.92 -9.23 -5.59
CA TYR A 315 7.82 -10.00 -5.03
C TYR A 315 6.77 -10.29 -6.09
N GLY A 316 5.93 -11.29 -5.82
CA GLY A 316 4.78 -11.60 -6.65
C GLY A 316 4.60 -13.09 -6.88
N GLY A 317 3.66 -13.40 -7.77
CA GLY A 317 3.39 -14.76 -8.19
C GLY A 317 2.06 -14.90 -8.91
N PRO A 318 1.85 -16.01 -9.62
CA PRO A 318 0.69 -16.22 -10.47
C PRO A 318 -0.57 -16.64 -9.71
N GLY A 319 -0.47 -16.88 -8.39
CA GLY A 319 -1.50 -17.60 -7.65
C GLY A 319 -1.47 -19.07 -8.04
N ARG A 320 -2.60 -19.61 -8.49
CA ARG A 320 -2.73 -21.03 -8.85
C ARG A 320 -1.75 -21.44 -9.96
N ASN A 321 -0.97 -22.48 -9.69
CA ASN A 321 0.00 -23.08 -10.61
C ASN A 321 0.28 -24.56 -10.21
N PRO A 322 1.06 -25.35 -10.96
CA PRO A 322 1.30 -26.76 -10.63
C PRO A 322 1.86 -27.03 -9.21
N ASN A 323 2.59 -26.08 -8.62
CA ASN A 323 3.13 -26.17 -7.25
C ASN A 323 2.22 -25.49 -6.20
N CYS A 324 1.10 -24.90 -6.65
CA CYS A 324 0.09 -24.22 -5.86
C CYS A 324 -1.31 -24.52 -6.45
N PRO A 325 -1.86 -25.72 -6.21
CA PRO A 325 -3.12 -26.15 -6.83
C PRO A 325 -4.36 -25.45 -6.24
#